data_AF-A0A969H9Q2-F1
#
_entry.id   AF-A0A969H9Q2-F1
#
_cell.length_a   1.000
_cell.length_b   1.000
_cell.length_c   1.000
_cell.angle_alpha   90.00
_cell.angle_beta   90.00
_cell.angle_gamma   90.00
#
_symmetry.space_group_name_H-M   'P 1'
#
loop_
_entity.id
_entity.type
_entity.pdbx_description
1 polymer ?
#
loop_
_entity_poly.entity_id
_entity_poly.type
_entity_poly.pdbx_seq_one_letter_code
_entity_poly.pdbx_strand_id
1 'polypeptide(L)'
;LARPLFKRLLFSRPVPADILDRFFDEYRHCTVFGQMFELITPAWFRSLRPIDLPAALLWGERERVLKVDQVDDYRTLMPQAIIHTIPGWDHFPMIEQPEEYAHEIAKLARKLTP
;
A
#
# COMPACT_ATOMS: atom_id res chain seq x y z
N LEU A 1 -11.75 -1.21 -20.99
CA LEU A 1 -11.09 -0.11 -20.26
C LEU A 1 -9.70 0.10 -20.85
N ALA A 2 -9.38 1.31 -21.31
CA ALA A 2 -8.17 1.58 -22.10
C ALA A 2 -6.88 1.42 -21.25
N ARG A 3 -6.16 0.32 -21.49
CA ARG A 3 -4.88 -0.06 -20.85
C ARG A 3 -3.82 1.07 -20.72
N PRO A 4 -3.67 2.06 -21.63
CA PRO A 4 -2.58 3.04 -21.54
C PRO A 4 -2.75 4.08 -20.43
N LEU A 5 -3.99 4.49 -20.13
CA LEU A 5 -4.27 5.59 -19.20
C LEU A 5 -4.05 5.21 -17.73
N PHE A 6 -4.40 3.96 -17.36
CA PHE A 6 -4.23 3.48 -15.99
C PHE A 6 -2.76 3.17 -15.64
N LYS A 7 -1.92 2.81 -16.62
CA LYS A 7 -0.49 2.51 -16.39
C LYS A 7 0.27 3.70 -15.80
N ARG A 8 0.09 4.91 -16.35
CA ARG A 8 0.76 6.12 -15.85
C ARG A 8 0.18 6.64 -14.53
N LEU A 9 -1.02 6.20 -14.17
CA LEU A 9 -1.66 6.58 -12.91
C LEU A 9 -1.15 5.74 -11.73
N LEU A 10 -0.84 4.46 -11.98
CA LEU A 10 -0.45 3.50 -10.94
C LEU A 10 1.06 3.34 -10.77
N PHE A 11 1.82 3.54 -11.86
CA PHE A 11 3.27 3.36 -11.87
C PHE A 11 3.95 4.69 -12.22
N SER A 12 4.94 5.06 -11.41
CA SER A 12 5.85 6.19 -11.52
C SER A 12 7.17 5.83 -12.24
N ARG A 13 7.50 4.53 -12.34
CA ARG A 13 8.70 4.00 -13.01
C ARG A 13 8.34 2.97 -14.10
N PRO A 14 9.25 2.71 -15.06
CA PRO A 14 9.06 1.62 -16.01
C PRO A 14 8.98 0.26 -15.29
N VAL A 15 7.98 -0.54 -15.64
CA VAL A 15 7.79 -1.92 -15.15
C VAL A 15 7.80 -2.86 -16.35
N PRO A 16 8.42 -4.05 -16.26
CA PRO A 16 8.38 -5.05 -17.33
C PRO A 16 6.96 -5.37 -17.80
N ALA A 17 6.80 -5.54 -19.11
CA ALA A 17 5.48 -5.67 -19.73
C ALA A 17 4.73 -6.94 -19.29
N ASP A 18 5.45 -8.04 -19.10
CA ASP A 18 4.92 -9.31 -18.61
C ASP A 18 4.37 -9.19 -17.19
N ILE A 19 5.07 -8.46 -16.31
CA ILE A 19 4.60 -8.17 -14.95
C ILE A 19 3.34 -7.31 -14.97
N LEU A 20 3.32 -6.25 -15.80
CA LEU A 20 2.14 -5.40 -15.94
C LEU A 20 0.95 -6.15 -16.50
N ASP A 21 1.15 -6.96 -17.53
CA ASP A 21 0.08 -7.70 -18.18
C ASP A 21 -0.51 -8.73 -17.22
N ARG A 22 0.34 -9.44 -16.46
CA ARG A 22 -0.12 -10.31 -15.38
C ARG A 22 -0.88 -9.52 -14.32
N PHE A 23 -0.32 -8.43 -13.79
CA PHE A 23 -0.96 -7.60 -12.77
C PHE A 23 -2.40 -7.21 -13.18
N PHE A 24 -2.58 -6.64 -14.36
CA PHE A 24 -3.91 -6.23 -14.82
C PHE A 24 -4.83 -7.40 -15.16
N ASP A 25 -4.28 -8.54 -15.57
CA ASP A 25 -5.07 -9.75 -15.82
C ASP A 25 -5.61 -10.35 -14.51
N GLU A 26 -4.80 -10.40 -13.45
CA GLU A 26 -5.25 -10.86 -12.13
C GLU A 26 -6.34 -9.95 -11.56
N TYR A 27 -6.22 -8.62 -11.72
CA TYR A 27 -7.28 -7.68 -11.35
C TYR A 27 -8.59 -7.93 -12.11
N ARG A 28 -8.52 -8.32 -13.39
CA ARG A 28 -9.70 -8.66 -14.20
C ARG A 28 -10.39 -9.92 -13.70
N HIS A 29 -9.63 -10.90 -13.23
CA HIS A 29 -10.15 -12.17 -12.74
C HIS A 29 -10.60 -12.13 -11.28
N CYS A 30 -10.33 -11.03 -10.56
CA CYS A 30 -10.74 -10.88 -9.17
C CYS A 30 -12.27 -10.74 -9.03
N THR A 31 -12.93 -11.84 -8.68
CA THR A 31 -14.40 -11.91 -8.51
C THR A 31 -14.91 -11.24 -7.22
N VAL A 32 -14.01 -10.97 -6.27
CA VAL A 32 -14.37 -10.45 -4.94
C VAL A 32 -14.01 -8.98 -4.75
N PHE A 33 -13.37 -8.33 -5.73
CA PHE A 33 -12.95 -6.93 -5.58
C PHE A 33 -14.13 -5.99 -5.28
N GLY A 34 -15.26 -6.18 -5.97
CA GLY A 34 -16.49 -5.42 -5.67
C GLY A 34 -17.07 -5.72 -4.30
N GLN A 35 -17.02 -6.99 -3.85
CA GLN A 35 -17.54 -7.42 -2.55
C GLN A 35 -16.81 -6.75 -1.38
N MET A 36 -15.54 -6.40 -1.55
CA MET A 36 -14.77 -5.65 -0.56
C MET A 36 -15.49 -4.36 -0.14
N PHE A 37 -16.10 -3.63 -1.09
CA PHE A 37 -16.81 -2.38 -0.81
C PHE A 37 -18.16 -2.59 -0.10
N GLU A 38 -18.76 -3.77 -0.24
CA GLU A 38 -19.97 -4.16 0.50
C GLU A 38 -19.64 -4.56 1.95
N LEU A 39 -18.44 -5.12 2.17
CA LEU A 39 -18.00 -5.58 3.50
C LEU A 39 -17.36 -4.45 4.33
N ILE A 40 -16.50 -3.64 3.72
CA ILE A 40 -15.74 -2.56 4.37
C ILE A 40 -16.60 -1.29 4.37
N THR A 41 -17.64 -1.29 5.20
CA THR A 41 -18.52 -0.13 5.37
C THR A 41 -18.04 0.80 6.49
N PRO A 42 -18.47 2.07 6.52
CA PRO A 42 -18.19 2.94 7.67
C PRO A 42 -18.73 2.41 9.00
N ALA A 43 -19.86 1.68 8.98
CA ALA A 43 -20.41 1.05 10.17
C ALA A 43 -19.52 -0.10 10.66
N TRP A 44 -19.03 -0.93 9.74
CA TRP A 44 -18.04 -1.97 10.06
C TRP A 44 -16.76 -1.36 10.64
N PHE A 45 -16.19 -0.33 10.00
CA PHE A 45 -14.97 0.33 10.48
C PHE A 45 -15.13 0.89 11.90
N ARG A 46 -16.26 1.55 12.21
CA ARG A 46 -16.56 2.06 13.56
C ARG A 46 -16.78 0.96 14.61
N SER A 47 -17.07 -0.27 14.19
CA SER A 47 -17.24 -1.41 15.11
C SER A 47 -15.90 -2.07 15.50
N LEU A 48 -14.80 -1.75 14.80
CA LEU A 48 -13.50 -2.32 15.09
C LEU A 48 -13.02 -1.89 16.47
N ARG A 49 -12.48 -2.85 17.23
CA ARG A 49 -11.81 -2.58 18.50
C ARG A 49 -10.32 -2.34 18.24
N PRO A 50 -9.71 -1.31 18.85
CA PRO A 50 -8.26 -1.14 18.79
C PRO A 50 -7.54 -2.40 19.27
N ILE A 51 -6.47 -2.77 18.57
CA ILE A 51 -5.56 -3.84 18.98
C ILE A 51 -4.20 -3.23 19.31
N ASP A 52 -3.60 -3.67 20.41
CA ASP A 52 -2.27 -3.25 20.82
C ASP A 52 -1.24 -4.23 20.26
N LEU A 53 -0.76 -3.94 19.05
CA LEU A 53 0.21 -4.76 18.33
C LEU A 53 1.37 -3.88 17.85
N PRO A 54 2.64 -4.26 18.08
CA PRO A 54 3.77 -3.61 17.46
C PRO A 54 3.61 -3.61 15.94
N ALA A 55 3.60 -2.41 15.36
CA ALA A 55 3.32 -2.23 13.94
C ALA A 55 4.31 -1.26 13.31
N ALA A 56 4.55 -1.44 12.02
CA ALA A 56 5.27 -0.49 11.20
C ALA A 56 4.44 -0.16 9.95
N LEU A 57 4.40 1.12 9.59
CA LEU A 57 3.80 1.62 8.37
C LEU A 57 4.94 2.11 7.47
N LEU A 58 5.02 1.55 6.26
CA LEU A 58 5.95 1.94 5.21
C LEU A 58 5.18 2.65 4.10
N TRP A 59 5.52 3.89 3.80
CA TRP A 59 4.73 4.75 2.91
C TRP A 59 5.59 5.48 1.89
N GLY A 60 5.11 5.63 0.65
CA GLY A 60 5.77 6.45 -0.35
C GLY A 60 5.37 7.92 -0.24
N GLU A 61 6.33 8.85 -0.27
CA GLU A 61 6.02 10.30 -0.19
C GLU A 61 5.33 10.84 -1.45
N ARG A 62 5.40 10.11 -2.57
CA ARG A 62 4.72 10.46 -3.83
C ARG A 62 3.47 9.63 -4.08
N GLU A 63 2.96 8.93 -3.07
CA GLU A 63 1.75 8.12 -3.13
C GLU A 63 0.53 8.93 -3.63
N ARG A 64 -0.08 8.48 -4.72
CA ARG A 64 -1.19 9.17 -5.42
C ARG A 64 -2.58 8.63 -5.08
N VAL A 65 -2.69 7.41 -4.57
CA VAL A 65 -3.94 6.74 -4.22
C VAL A 65 -4.28 6.98 -2.75
N LEU A 66 -3.35 6.67 -1.84
CA LEU A 66 -3.50 6.83 -0.39
C LEU A 66 -2.54 7.90 0.13
N LYS A 67 -2.84 9.17 -0.15
CA LYS A 67 -1.91 10.29 0.06
C LYS A 67 -1.22 10.26 1.43
N VAL A 68 0.06 10.68 1.43
CA VAL A 68 0.93 10.65 2.62
C VAL A 68 0.42 11.51 3.79
N ASP A 69 -0.48 12.46 3.56
CA ASP A 69 -1.14 13.24 4.62
C ASP A 69 -1.96 12.37 5.58
N GLN A 70 -2.45 11.22 5.12
CA GLN A 70 -3.15 10.22 5.97
C GLN A 70 -2.23 9.62 7.05
N VAL A 71 -0.91 9.76 6.94
CA VAL A 71 0.04 9.33 7.98
C VAL A 71 -0.25 10.02 9.31
N ASP A 72 -0.72 11.27 9.31
CA ASP A 72 -1.06 11.99 10.54
C ASP A 72 -2.26 11.38 11.26
N ASP A 73 -3.24 10.86 10.53
CA ASP A 73 -4.36 10.11 11.10
C ASP A 73 -3.86 8.82 11.75
N TYR A 74 -2.94 8.12 11.09
CA TYR A 74 -2.34 6.89 11.63
C TYR A 74 -1.46 7.14 12.86
N ARG A 75 -0.76 8.27 12.97
CA ARG A 75 -0.04 8.65 14.21
C ARG A 75 -1.01 8.75 15.39
N THR A 76 -2.22 9.25 15.15
CA THR A 76 -3.25 9.36 16.18
C THR A 76 -3.84 7.99 16.54
N LEU A 77 -4.13 7.15 15.53
CA LEU A 77 -4.76 5.85 15.72
C LEU A 77 -3.79 4.78 16.24
N MET A 78 -2.51 4.89 15.92
CA MET A 78 -1.46 3.91 16.20
C MET A 78 -0.21 4.61 16.77
N PRO A 79 -0.30 5.19 17.98
CA PRO A 79 0.76 6.05 18.54
C PRO A 79 2.09 5.32 18.78
N GLN A 80 2.07 3.99 18.84
CA GLN A 80 3.28 3.17 19.02
C GLN A 80 3.84 2.63 17.69
N ALA A 81 3.18 2.89 16.56
CA ALA A 81 3.63 2.37 15.28
C ALA A 81 4.89 3.10 14.78
N ILE A 82 5.82 2.35 14.21
CA ILE A 82 6.96 2.91 13.49
C ILE A 82 6.46 3.37 12.13
N ILE A 83 6.42 4.68 11.88
CA ILE A 83 6.05 5.20 10.56
C ILE A 83 7.31 5.61 9.81
N HIS A 84 7.50 5.04 8.62
CA HIS A 84 8.63 5.30 7.75
C HIS A 84 8.14 5.71 6.36
N THR A 85 8.46 6.94 5.97
CA THR A 85 8.20 7.44 4.61
C THR A 85 9.47 7.34 3.77
N ILE A 86 9.31 7.00 2.49
CA ILE A 86 10.42 6.92 1.53
C ILE A 86 10.23 7.98 0.44
N PRO A 87 11.21 8.91 0.29
CA PRO A 87 11.21 9.88 -0.78
C PRO A 87 11.16 9.20 -2.14
N GLY A 88 10.22 9.65 -2.96
CA GLY A 88 10.14 9.23 -4.35
C GLY A 88 9.37 7.93 -4.61
N TRP A 89 9.02 7.16 -3.59
CA TRP A 89 8.12 6.02 -3.74
C TRP A 89 6.67 6.49 -3.93
N ASP A 90 5.95 5.79 -4.79
CA ASP A 90 4.53 5.96 -5.06
C ASP A 90 3.76 4.73 -4.54
N HIS A 91 2.67 4.32 -5.19
CA HIS A 91 1.78 3.27 -4.70
C HIS A 91 2.34 1.85 -4.75
N PHE A 92 3.15 1.51 -5.75
CA PHE A 92 3.63 0.14 -5.97
C PHE A 92 5.16 -0.03 -5.92
N PRO A 93 5.86 0.42 -4.85
CA PRO A 93 7.31 0.29 -4.76
C PRO A 93 7.76 -1.18 -4.80
N MET A 94 6.93 -2.12 -4.33
CA MET A 94 7.18 -3.57 -4.43
C MET A 94 7.24 -4.11 -5.86
N ILE A 95 6.67 -3.39 -6.83
CA ILE A 95 6.73 -3.74 -8.25
C ILE A 95 7.81 -2.92 -8.95
N GLU A 96 7.92 -1.64 -8.60
CA GLU A 96 8.81 -0.69 -9.29
C GLU A 96 10.27 -0.76 -8.85
N GLN A 97 10.50 -1.12 -7.58
CA GLN A 97 11.79 -1.09 -6.88
C GLN A 97 11.87 -2.28 -5.89
N PRO A 98 11.71 -3.52 -6.34
CA PRO A 98 11.49 -4.67 -5.46
C PRO A 98 12.64 -4.90 -4.47
N GLU A 99 13.89 -4.68 -4.86
CA GLU A 99 15.07 -4.86 -3.98
C GLU A 99 15.09 -3.82 -2.85
N GLU A 100 14.85 -2.55 -3.18
CA GLU A 100 14.80 -1.46 -2.21
C GLU A 100 13.61 -1.64 -1.25
N TYR A 101 12.45 -2.00 -1.81
CA TYR A 101 11.25 -2.32 -1.03
C TYR A 101 11.49 -3.46 -0.04
N ALA A 102 12.05 -4.58 -0.50
CA ALA A 102 12.37 -5.72 0.35
C ALA A 102 13.36 -5.36 1.46
N HIS A 103 14.36 -4.52 1.15
CA HIS A 103 15.33 -4.04 2.13
C HIS A 103 14.69 -3.20 3.24
N GLU A 104 13.81 -2.25 2.90
CA GLU A 104 13.14 -1.42 3.90
C GLU A 104 12.13 -2.22 4.73
N ILE A 105 11.39 -3.15 4.13
CA ILE A 105 10.54 -4.07 4.89
C ILE A 105 11.38 -4.91 5.85
N ALA A 106 12.49 -5.50 5.40
CA ALA A 106 13.34 -6.32 6.26
C ALA A 106 13.95 -5.51 7.42
N LYS A 107 14.32 -4.24 7.18
CA LYS A 107 14.77 -3.32 8.23
C LYS A 107 13.67 -3.02 9.24
N LEU A 108 12.45 -2.74 8.79
CA LEU A 108 11.32 -2.46 9.68
C LEU A 108 10.93 -3.69 10.49
N ALA A 109 10.87 -4.87 9.86
CA ALA A 109 10.56 -6.12 10.54
C ALA A 109 11.54 -6.39 11.70
N ARG A 110 12.85 -6.18 11.49
CA ARG A 110 13.85 -6.32 12.56
C ARG A 110 13.67 -5.35 13.73
N LYS A 111 13.00 -4.22 13.54
CA LYS A 111 12.68 -3.28 14.62
C LYS A 111 11.44 -3.68 15.43
N LEU A 112 10.59 -4.55 14.87
CA LEU A 112 9.37 -5.04 15.52
C LEU A 112 9.58 -6.36 16.26
N THR A 113 10.66 -7.10 15.94
CA THR A 113 11.02 -8.32 16.66
C THR A 113 11.73 -7.96 17.98
N PRO A 114 11.36 -8.60 19.12
CA PRO A 114 12.06 -8.46 20.40
C PRO A 114 13.54 -8.86 20.35
#